data_AF-A0AB34HK75-F1
#
_entry.id   AF-A0AB34HK75-F1
#
_cell.length_a   1.000
_cell.length_b   1.000
_cell.length_c   1.000
_cell.angle_alpha   90.00
_cell.angle_beta   90.00
_cell.angle_gamma   90.00
#
_symmetry.space_group_name_H-M   'P 1'
#
loop_
_entity.id
_entity.type
_entity.pdbx_description
1 polymer ?
#
loop_
_entity_poly.entity_id
_entity_poly.type
_entity_poly.pdbx_seq_one_letter_code
_entity_poly.pdbx_strand_id
1 'polypeptide(L)'
;MQLLAGVKLCTGRTLTNHPHYEDSSLRERTKAVYQIYAKRAPEEVHALLRSFGTDYVILEDSICYERRHRRGCRLRDLLDIANGHMMDGPGENDPDLKLAGHPRFCEEIKRNLPPYTAYFTRVFQNKTFHVYKLSRNK
;
A
#
# COMPACT_ATOMS: atom_id res chain seq x y z
N MET A 1 0.91 -3.31 15.63
CA MET A 1 2.11 -2.65 15.08
C MET A 1 3.40 -3.32 15.61
N GLN A 2 3.71 -4.55 15.21
CA GLN A 2 4.98 -5.18 15.63
C GLN A 2 6.11 -4.88 14.63
N LEU A 3 5.82 -4.94 13.31
CA LEU A 3 6.80 -4.70 12.25
C LEU A 3 7.46 -3.32 12.32
N LEU A 4 6.65 -2.24 12.35
CA LEU A 4 7.16 -0.88 12.33
C LEU A 4 8.02 -0.57 13.57
N ALA A 5 7.62 -1.05 14.74
CA ALA A 5 8.41 -0.92 15.96
C ALA A 5 9.77 -1.63 15.82
N GLY A 6 9.79 -2.85 15.28
CA GLY A 6 11.03 -3.58 14.98
C GLY A 6 11.94 -2.82 14.00
N VAL A 7 11.37 -2.26 12.92
CA VAL A 7 12.14 -1.43 11.97
C VAL A 7 12.78 -0.24 12.68
N LYS A 8 12.02 0.48 13.52
CA LYS A 8 12.54 1.64 14.26
C LYS A 8 13.67 1.25 15.21
N LEU A 9 13.49 0.20 16.00
CA LEU A 9 14.46 -0.23 17.01
C LEU A 9 15.74 -0.79 16.38
N CYS A 10 15.63 -1.61 15.32
CA CYS A 10 16.79 -2.27 14.72
C CYS A 10 17.57 -1.39 13.74
N THR A 11 16.94 -0.37 13.15
CA THR A 11 17.57 0.43 12.08
C THR A 11 17.72 1.91 12.41
N GLY A 12 17.06 2.39 13.48
CA GLY A 12 17.00 3.81 13.82
C GLY A 12 16.16 4.67 12.84
N ARG A 13 15.73 4.11 11.71
CA ARG A 13 15.04 4.85 10.64
C ARG A 13 13.72 5.45 11.10
N THR A 14 13.39 6.62 10.54
CA THR A 14 12.09 7.26 10.75
C THR A 14 11.00 6.45 10.06
N LEU A 15 9.87 6.30 10.76
CA LEU A 15 8.69 5.64 10.23
C LEU A 15 7.77 6.69 9.60
N THR A 16 7.37 6.49 8.36
CA THR A 16 6.40 7.37 7.69
C THR A 16 4.95 6.98 7.99
N ASN A 17 4.73 5.80 8.60
CA ASN A 17 3.42 5.36 9.05
C ASN A 17 3.45 5.10 10.56
N HIS A 18 2.46 5.63 11.27
CA HIS A 18 2.23 5.37 12.69
C HIS A 18 0.71 5.34 12.93
N PRO A 19 0.05 4.20 12.66
CA PRO A 19 -1.41 4.13 12.61
C PRO A 19 -2.01 4.23 14.03
N HIS A 20 -2.34 5.46 14.42
CA HIS A 20 -3.13 5.78 15.60
C HIS A 20 -4.50 6.29 15.18
N TYR A 21 -5.54 5.79 15.85
CA TYR A 21 -6.92 6.10 15.49
C TYR A 21 -7.34 7.48 16.02
N GLU A 22 -6.79 7.89 17.14
CA GLU A 22 -7.20 9.06 17.91
C GLU A 22 -6.82 10.38 17.22
N ASP A 23 -5.84 10.36 16.33
CA ASP A 23 -5.33 11.55 15.63
C ASP A 23 -5.77 11.55 14.16
N SER A 24 -6.46 12.61 13.71
CA SER A 24 -6.91 12.73 12.31
C SER A 24 -5.77 12.78 11.31
N SER A 25 -4.69 13.51 11.61
CA SER A 25 -3.54 13.66 10.71
C SER A 25 -2.81 12.33 10.51
N LEU A 26 -2.72 11.51 11.58
CA LEU A 26 -2.14 10.18 11.49
C LEU A 26 -3.03 9.22 10.71
N ARG A 27 -4.36 9.30 10.88
CA ARG A 27 -5.31 8.52 10.06
C ARG A 27 -5.21 8.85 8.57
N GLU A 28 -5.17 10.14 8.23
CA GLU A 28 -5.01 10.59 6.84
C GLU A 28 -3.69 10.12 6.25
N ARG A 29 -2.59 10.24 7.00
CA ARG A 29 -1.29 9.73 6.58
C ARG A 29 -1.30 8.22 6.38
N THR A 30 -1.91 7.45 7.30
CA THR A 30 -2.06 6.00 7.14
C THR A 30 -2.87 5.65 5.89
N LYS A 31 -4.01 6.33 5.66
CA LYS A 31 -4.82 6.15 4.45
C LYS A 31 -4.02 6.41 3.17
N ALA A 32 -3.14 7.42 3.19
CA ALA A 32 -2.29 7.77 2.06
C ALA A 32 -1.18 6.74 1.82
N VAL A 33 -0.39 6.38 2.83
CA VAL A 33 0.71 5.40 2.66
C VAL A 33 0.21 3.99 2.38
N TYR A 34 -1.03 3.66 2.78
CA TYR A 34 -1.66 2.36 2.48
C TYR A 34 -2.19 2.25 1.04
N GLN A 35 -2.10 3.30 0.22
CA GLN A 35 -2.42 3.20 -1.21
C GLN A 35 -1.56 2.17 -1.96
N ILE A 36 -0.45 1.72 -1.37
CA ILE A 36 0.33 0.57 -1.85
C ILE A 36 -0.48 -0.74 -1.91
N TYR A 37 -1.60 -0.85 -1.19
CA TYR A 37 -2.51 -2.00 -1.23
C TYR A 37 -3.75 -1.76 -2.12
N ALA A 38 -3.90 -0.55 -2.69
CA ALA A 38 -5.03 -0.16 -3.52
C ALA A 38 -4.78 -0.43 -5.02
N LYS A 39 -5.82 -0.21 -5.82
CA LYS A 39 -5.78 -0.20 -7.29
C LYS A 39 -5.34 1.19 -7.79
N ARG A 40 -4.03 1.42 -7.88
CA ARG A 40 -3.42 2.74 -8.19
C ARG A 40 -2.21 2.60 -9.13
N ALA A 41 -1.93 3.64 -9.89
CA ALA A 41 -0.77 3.68 -10.78
C ALA A 41 0.55 3.75 -9.98
N PRO A 42 1.64 3.15 -10.46
CA PRO A 42 2.91 3.17 -9.74
C PRO A 42 3.49 4.59 -9.58
N GLU A 43 3.27 5.46 -10.57
CA GLU A 43 3.66 6.87 -10.56
C GLU A 43 3.02 7.62 -9.38
N GLU A 44 1.70 7.45 -9.21
CA GLU A 44 0.92 8.11 -8.17
C GLU A 44 1.32 7.63 -6.78
N VAL A 45 1.52 6.32 -6.62
CA VAL A 45 1.95 5.73 -5.35
C VAL A 45 3.36 6.19 -5.00
N HIS A 46 4.27 6.25 -5.97
CA HIS A 46 5.63 6.76 -5.76
C HIS A 46 5.61 8.23 -5.32
N ALA A 47 4.91 9.10 -6.06
CA ALA A 47 4.80 10.52 -5.73
C ALA A 47 4.21 10.72 -4.31
N LEU A 48 3.17 9.97 -3.96
CA LEU A 48 2.55 10.02 -2.64
C LEU A 48 3.53 9.62 -1.53
N LEU A 49 4.22 8.48 -1.67
CA LEU A 49 5.21 8.04 -0.70
C LEU A 49 6.38 9.03 -0.59
N ARG A 50 6.83 9.60 -1.71
CA ARG A 50 7.87 10.63 -1.73
C ARG A 50 7.46 11.92 -1.02
N SER A 51 6.20 12.31 -1.09
CA SER A 51 5.68 13.48 -0.36
C SER A 51 5.84 13.35 1.17
N PHE A 52 5.88 12.12 1.69
CA PHE A 52 6.14 11.84 3.11
C PHE A 52 7.61 11.54 3.42
N GLY A 53 8.52 11.71 2.46
CA GLY A 53 9.95 11.40 2.62
C GLY A 53 10.24 9.90 2.71
N THR A 54 9.37 9.03 2.19
CA THR A 54 9.60 7.58 2.20
C THR A 54 10.75 7.20 1.26
N ASP A 55 11.74 6.46 1.78
CA ASP A 55 12.84 5.87 0.99
C ASP A 55 12.65 4.37 0.71
N TYR A 56 11.91 3.68 1.59
CA TYR A 56 11.65 2.25 1.50
C TYR A 56 10.19 1.96 1.82
N VAL A 57 9.60 1.02 1.09
CA VAL A 57 8.27 0.47 1.38
C VAL A 57 8.41 -1.02 1.69
N ILE A 58 7.66 -1.47 2.69
CA ILE A 58 7.53 -2.88 3.06
C ILE A 58 6.10 -3.31 2.71
N LEU A 59 5.98 -4.32 1.85
CA LEU A 59 4.72 -4.96 1.51
C LEU A 59 4.60 -6.30 2.22
N GLU A 60 3.42 -6.54 2.80
CA GLU A 60 3.08 -7.77 3.49
C GLU A 60 2.08 -8.58 2.67
N ASP A 61 2.39 -9.85 2.43
CA ASP A 61 1.51 -10.75 1.68
C ASP A 61 0.21 -11.06 2.43
N SER A 62 0.28 -11.10 3.76
CA SER A 62 -0.89 -11.24 4.64
C SER A 62 -1.90 -10.11 4.47
N ILE A 63 -1.43 -8.89 4.14
CA ILE A 63 -2.29 -7.73 3.91
C ILE A 63 -2.75 -7.68 2.44
N CYS A 64 -1.82 -7.85 1.50
CA CYS A 64 -2.13 -7.79 0.07
C CYS A 64 -3.17 -8.84 -0.34
N TYR A 65 -3.04 -10.06 0.21
CA TYR A 65 -3.91 -11.19 -0.08
C TYR A 65 -4.85 -11.56 1.08
N GLU A 66 -5.19 -10.59 1.94
CA GLU A 66 -6.08 -10.81 3.08
C GLU A 66 -7.41 -11.47 2.66
N ARG A 67 -7.74 -12.60 3.29
CA ARG A 67 -8.92 -13.43 3.02
C ARG A 67 -9.71 -13.83 4.27
N ARG A 68 -9.19 -13.52 5.47
CA ARG A 68 -9.82 -13.81 6.76
C ARG A 68 -11.12 -13.03 6.94
N HIS A 69 -11.16 -11.79 6.47
CA HIS A 69 -12.33 -10.93 6.59
C HIS A 69 -13.24 -11.06 5.37
N ARG A 70 -14.55 -10.96 5.59
CA ARG A 70 -15.55 -10.92 4.52
C ARG A 70 -15.37 -9.66 3.67
N ARG A 71 -15.87 -9.72 2.43
CA ARG A 71 -15.94 -8.55 1.53
C ARG A 71 -16.65 -7.39 2.24
N GLY A 72 -16.10 -6.19 2.12
CA GLY A 72 -16.52 -4.97 2.83
C GLY A 72 -15.73 -4.69 4.12
N CYS A 73 -15.07 -5.71 4.70
CA CYS A 73 -14.32 -5.56 5.95
C CYS A 73 -12.80 -5.77 5.78
N ARG A 74 -12.30 -6.04 4.57
CA ARG A 74 -10.86 -6.18 4.30
C ARG A 74 -10.25 -4.80 4.10
N LEU A 75 -8.98 -4.60 4.47
CA LEU A 75 -8.29 -3.33 4.23
C LEU A 75 -8.38 -2.88 2.77
N ARG A 76 -8.15 -3.81 1.83
CA ARG A 76 -8.24 -3.53 0.40
C ARG A 76 -9.62 -3.05 -0.05
N ASP A 77 -10.68 -3.54 0.58
CA ASP A 77 -12.05 -3.14 0.26
C ASP A 77 -12.32 -1.72 0.75
N LEU A 78 -11.87 -1.40 1.96
CA LEU A 78 -11.97 -0.06 2.52
C LEU A 78 -11.21 0.95 1.66
N LEU A 79 -10.04 0.58 1.14
CA LEU A 79 -9.27 1.42 0.21
C LEU A 79 -9.96 1.55 -1.15
N ASP A 80 -10.53 0.47 -1.68
CA ASP A 80 -11.25 0.51 -2.94
C ASP A 80 -12.47 1.46 -2.83
N ILE A 81 -13.32 1.29 -1.81
CA ILE A 81 -14.47 2.17 -1.55
C ILE A 81 -14.01 3.62 -1.35
N ALA A 82 -12.97 3.85 -0.53
CA ALA A 82 -12.48 5.19 -0.26
C ALA A 82 -11.88 5.91 -1.47
N ASN A 83 -11.54 5.17 -2.52
CA ASN A 83 -11.07 5.67 -3.81
C ASN A 83 -12.17 5.68 -4.89
N GLY A 84 -13.43 5.35 -4.55
CA GLY A 84 -14.53 5.25 -5.51
C GLY A 84 -14.44 4.04 -6.44
N HIS A 85 -13.73 2.99 -6.02
CA HIS A 85 -13.51 1.78 -6.80
C HIS A 85 -14.37 0.60 -6.32
N MET A 86 -14.80 -0.23 -7.27
CA MET A 86 -15.45 -1.50 -6.99
C MET A 86 -14.49 -2.47 -6.28
N MET A 87 -15.01 -3.11 -5.22
CA MET A 87 -14.30 -4.12 -4.43
C MET A 87 -14.13 -5.44 -5.20
N ASP A 88 -13.07 -6.19 -4.89
CA ASP A 88 -12.84 -7.51 -5.48
C ASP A 88 -13.76 -8.62 -4.91
N GLY A 89 -14.04 -9.61 -5.74
CA GLY A 89 -14.78 -10.82 -5.37
C GLY A 89 -16.30 -10.68 -5.48
N PRO A 90 -17.04 -11.78 -5.23
CA PRO A 90 -18.48 -11.83 -5.42
C PRO A 90 -19.22 -10.93 -4.44
N GLY A 91 -20.28 -10.28 -4.92
CA GLY A 91 -21.21 -9.46 -4.15
C GLY A 91 -21.52 -8.13 -4.83
N GLU A 92 -22.56 -7.45 -4.37
CA GLU A 92 -23.00 -6.18 -4.94
C GLU A 92 -22.06 -5.04 -4.55
N ASN A 93 -21.79 -4.12 -5.48
CA ASN A 93 -21.12 -2.85 -5.20
C ASN A 93 -22.19 -1.76 -5.14
N ASP A 94 -21.91 -0.69 -4.40
CA ASP A 94 -22.70 0.53 -4.48
C ASP A 94 -22.68 1.05 -5.94
N PRO A 95 -23.83 1.47 -6.51
CA PRO A 95 -23.93 1.94 -7.89
C PRO A 95 -23.01 3.11 -8.23
N ASP A 96 -22.57 3.91 -7.24
CA ASP A 96 -21.69 5.05 -7.47
C ASP A 96 -20.21 4.66 -7.66
N LEU A 97 -19.84 3.41 -7.32
CA LEU A 97 -18.47 2.92 -7.45
C LEU A 97 -18.13 2.55 -8.90
N LYS A 98 -16.90 2.85 -9.32
CA LYS A 98 -16.41 2.61 -10.67
C LYS A 98 -15.37 1.49 -10.73
N LEU A 99 -15.17 0.91 -11.90
CA LEU A 99 -14.01 0.04 -12.10
C LEU A 99 -12.73 0.86 -12.01
N ALA A 100 -11.73 0.36 -11.27
CA ALA A 100 -10.45 1.01 -11.20
C ALA A 100 -9.71 0.89 -12.54
N GLY A 101 -9.05 1.96 -12.98
CA GLY A 101 -8.24 1.98 -14.20
C GLY A 101 -6.90 1.27 -14.09
N HIS A 102 -6.51 0.85 -12.89
CA HIS A 102 -5.23 0.21 -12.61
C HIS A 102 -5.42 -1.11 -11.84
N PRO A 103 -4.53 -2.08 -12.06
CA PRO A 103 -4.48 -3.29 -11.24
C PRO A 103 -4.04 -2.98 -9.81
N ARG A 104 -4.16 -3.98 -8.92
CA ARG A 104 -3.79 -3.84 -7.51
C ARG A 104 -2.27 -3.72 -7.36
N PHE A 105 -1.82 -2.61 -6.79
CA PHE A 105 -0.39 -2.26 -6.76
C PHE A 105 0.47 -3.33 -6.09
N CYS A 106 0.07 -3.81 -4.91
CA CYS A 106 0.85 -4.79 -4.14
C CYS A 106 1.03 -6.14 -4.84
N GLU A 107 0.18 -6.46 -5.82
CA GLU A 107 0.30 -7.67 -6.63
C GLU A 107 1.24 -7.44 -7.83
N GLU A 108 1.03 -6.35 -8.56
CA GLU A 108 1.76 -6.07 -9.80
C GLU A 108 3.23 -5.69 -9.58
N ILE A 109 3.55 -4.96 -8.51
CA ILE A 109 4.93 -4.56 -8.21
C ILE A 109 5.87 -5.77 -8.08
N LYS A 110 5.34 -6.94 -7.71
CA LYS A 110 6.11 -8.18 -7.56
C LYS A 110 6.54 -8.79 -8.89
N ARG A 111 5.85 -8.45 -9.98
CA ARG A 111 6.08 -8.97 -11.34
C ARG A 111 7.27 -8.32 -12.05
N ASN A 112 7.92 -7.34 -11.43
CA ASN A 112 9.08 -6.64 -11.98
C ASN A 112 8.81 -6.01 -13.37
N LEU A 113 7.60 -5.48 -13.58
CA LEU A 113 7.23 -4.83 -14.84
C LEU A 113 7.91 -3.45 -14.97
N PRO A 114 8.25 -2.99 -16.19
CA PRO A 114 8.95 -1.72 -16.40
C PRO A 114 8.32 -0.48 -15.74
N PRO A 115 6.97 -0.30 -15.74
CA PRO A 115 6.34 0.84 -15.07
C PRO A 115 6.60 0.87 -13.55
N TYR A 116 6.79 -0.30 -12.93
CA TYR A 116 7.06 -0.39 -11.50
C TYR A 116 8.55 -0.28 -11.19
N THR A 117 9.41 -0.92 -11.99
CA THR A 117 10.86 -0.92 -11.75
C THR A 117 11.50 0.45 -11.98
N ALA A 118 10.86 1.34 -12.74
CA ALA A 118 11.24 2.75 -12.86
C ALA A 118 11.21 3.51 -11.51
N TYR A 119 10.30 3.11 -10.61
CA TYR A 119 10.06 3.79 -9.32
C TYR A 119 10.52 2.97 -8.12
N PHE A 120 10.51 1.64 -8.23
CA PHE A 120 10.68 0.72 -7.11
C PHE A 120 11.71 -0.37 -7.44
N THR A 121 12.78 -0.43 -6.67
CA THR A 121 13.80 -1.49 -6.77
C THR A 121 13.63 -2.46 -5.60
N ARG A 122 13.34 -3.73 -5.87
CA ARG A 122 13.26 -4.74 -4.81
C ARG A 122 14.64 -4.98 -4.21
N VAL A 123 14.77 -4.79 -2.89
CA VAL A 123 16.05 -4.94 -2.15
C VAL A 123 16.04 -6.11 -1.18
N PHE A 124 14.85 -6.62 -0.84
CA PHE A 124 14.70 -7.81 -0.01
C PHE A 124 13.37 -8.49 -0.31
N GLN A 125 13.36 -9.82 -0.16
CA GLN A 125 12.15 -10.62 -0.22
C GLN A 125 12.31 -11.85 0.67
N ASN A 126 11.24 -12.20 1.40
CA ASN A 126 11.07 -13.51 2.00
C ASN A 126 9.63 -14.00 1.76
N LYS A 127 9.19 -15.04 2.49
CA LYS A 127 7.84 -15.61 2.34
C LYS A 127 6.70 -14.66 2.71
N THR A 128 6.97 -13.60 3.48
CA THR A 128 5.95 -12.71 4.05
C THR A 128 6.12 -11.27 3.59
N PHE A 129 7.37 -10.82 3.46
CA PHE A 129 7.74 -9.43 3.25
C PHE A 129 8.46 -9.23 1.92
N HIS A 130 8.08 -8.17 1.23
CA HIS A 130 8.82 -7.64 0.08
C HIS A 130 9.21 -6.20 0.39
N VAL A 131 10.50 -5.87 0.28
CA VAL A 131 11.00 -4.51 0.55
C VAL A 131 11.47 -3.90 -0.75
N TYR A 132 10.98 -2.70 -1.03
CA TYR A 132 11.37 -1.93 -2.21
C TYR A 132 11.97 -0.60 -1.79
N LYS A 133 13.10 -0.27 -2.40
CA LYS A 133 13.70 1.06 -2.35
C LYS A 133 13.06 1.94 -3.42
N LEU A 134 12.69 3.16 -3.06
CA LEU A 134 12.12 4.12 -4.01
C LEU A 134 13.24 4.83 -4.79
N SER A 135 13.05 5.05 -6.09
CA SER A 135 13.93 5.90 -6.90
C SER A 135 13.83 7.34 -6.43
N ARG A 136 14.96 8.04 -6.33
CA ARG A 136 14.97 9.48 -6.04
C ARG A 136 14.75 10.18 -7.37
N ASN A 137 13.70 10.98 -7.50
CA ASN A 137 13.60 11.88 -8.64
C ASN A 137 14.85 12.78 -8.58
N LYS A 138 15.57 12.86 -9.70
CA LYS A 138 16.65 13.84 -9.85
C LYS A 138 16.07 15.24 -9.88
#